data_AF-A0A431NKW6-F1
#
_entry.id   AF-A0A431NKW6-F1
#
_cell.length_a   1.000
_cell.length_b   1.000
_cell.length_c   1.000
_cell.angle_alpha   90.00
_cell.angle_beta   90.00
_cell.angle_gamma   90.00
#
_symmetry.space_group_name_H-M   'P 1'
#
loop_
_entity.id
_entity.type
_entity.pdbx_description
1 polymer ?
#
loop_
_entity_poly.entity_id
_entity_poly.type
_entity_poly.pdbx_seq_one_letter_code
_entity_poly.pdbx_strand_id
1 'polypeptide(L)'
;MSGAEIALRVLTQGSKAETGQVGTLQQFRSAAIDMTPSTAAATSSALAAIHDLASGKPSPSGAAMSSADAVDAVKQWAKSGLFHAAAQGNADDAVRAAVKDGKLPTLPTLDDATYAVLSEPERKIYGVVGVLQGMYDAQPKTLAEALSSHVDAVLQSYPEAIARMQAGVADGTLKEAEGWKGIIADYQQQLDAARSGKMEIHSVDDKAQVREIDEFTVHDDGVGWSGRGLRVEADIPALQAKYGTSHVLPGASPYIGAYVITW
;
A
#
# COMPACT_ATOMS: atom_id res chain seq x y z
N MET A 1 -28.74 -4.23 44.54
CA MET A 1 -29.54 -4.07 43.30
C MET A 1 -28.65 -3.35 42.31
N SER A 2 -28.43 -3.76 41.07
CA SER A 2 -29.11 -4.71 40.18
C SER A 2 -28.20 -4.89 38.93
N GLY A 3 -28.26 -6.06 38.27
CA GLY A 3 -27.73 -6.24 36.91
C GLY A 3 -26.91 -7.50 36.65
N ALA A 4 -26.72 -8.37 37.63
CA ALA A 4 -26.35 -9.76 37.37
C ALA A 4 -27.58 -10.50 36.84
N GLU A 5 -27.66 -10.76 35.52
CA GLU A 5 -28.55 -11.81 34.99
C GLU A 5 -28.30 -12.24 33.54
N ILE A 6 -27.10 -12.05 32.98
CA ILE A 6 -26.67 -12.78 31.77
C ILE A 6 -25.23 -13.26 31.93
N ALA A 7 -24.98 -13.95 33.03
CA ALA A 7 -24.06 -15.07 33.03
C ALA A 7 -24.92 -16.33 33.01
N LEU A 8 -25.17 -16.94 31.84
CA LEU A 8 -25.44 -18.38 31.70
C LEU A 8 -25.69 -18.76 30.24
N ARG A 9 -24.65 -19.23 29.55
CA ARG A 9 -24.74 -20.31 28.52
C ARG A 9 -23.41 -20.67 27.86
N VAL A 10 -22.29 -20.20 28.39
CA VAL A 10 -21.04 -20.94 28.30
C VAL A 10 -21.07 -21.98 29.44
N LEU A 11 -21.02 -23.26 29.06
CA LEU A 11 -20.79 -24.45 29.90
C LEU A 11 -21.98 -25.03 30.68
N THR A 12 -22.75 -25.89 30.00
CA THR A 12 -23.20 -27.15 30.62
C THR A 12 -23.37 -28.22 29.54
N GLN A 13 -22.52 -29.26 29.63
CA GLN A 13 -22.78 -30.67 29.26
C GLN A 13 -22.86 -30.95 27.74
N GLY A 14 -21.91 -31.64 27.10
CA GLY A 14 -21.03 -32.70 27.61
C GLY A 14 -21.83 -33.96 27.90
N SER A 15 -21.68 -34.96 27.02
CA SER A 15 -22.08 -36.39 27.15
C SER A 15 -23.55 -36.78 26.96
N LYS A 16 -23.83 -37.38 25.79
CA LYS A 16 -24.51 -38.69 25.71
C LYS A 16 -24.14 -39.38 24.39
N ALA A 17 -23.69 -40.61 24.52
CA ALA A 17 -23.24 -41.50 23.46
C ALA A 17 -24.37 -42.41 22.95
N GLU A 18 -24.04 -43.08 21.85
CA GLU A 18 -24.48 -44.42 21.42
C GLU A 18 -25.62 -44.62 20.40
N THR A 19 -25.19 -45.29 19.31
CA THR A 19 -25.83 -46.40 18.55
C THR A 19 -26.84 -46.13 17.44
N GLY A 20 -26.52 -46.63 16.25
CA GLY A 20 -27.47 -46.92 15.18
C GLY A 20 -26.87 -47.01 13.77
N GLN A 21 -26.40 -48.20 13.35
CA GLN A 21 -26.19 -48.62 11.94
C GLN A 21 -27.49 -48.43 11.13
N VAL A 22 -27.58 -48.31 9.79
CA VAL A 22 -27.24 -49.20 8.65
C VAL A 22 -27.58 -48.33 7.40
N GLY A 23 -26.75 -48.07 6.39
CA GLY A 23 -26.32 -48.99 5.33
C GLY A 23 -27.25 -48.97 4.10
N THR A 24 -26.80 -48.37 3.00
CA THR A 24 -27.04 -48.83 1.60
C THR A 24 -25.83 -48.35 0.78
N LEU A 25 -24.80 -49.15 0.55
CA LEU A 25 -24.72 -50.16 -0.52
C LEU A 25 -25.35 -49.73 -1.85
N GLN A 26 -25.16 -48.47 -2.21
CA GLN A 26 -25.24 -48.05 -3.61
C GLN A 26 -23.89 -47.48 -4.04
N GLN A 27 -23.09 -48.42 -4.55
CA GLN A 27 -22.18 -48.21 -5.68
C GLN A 27 -20.77 -47.72 -5.35
N PHE A 28 -20.04 -48.61 -4.68
CA PHE A 28 -18.70 -49.02 -5.12
C PHE A 28 -18.74 -49.48 -6.60
N ARG A 29 -18.73 -48.51 -7.52
CA ARG A 29 -18.28 -48.56 -8.92
C ARG A 29 -18.01 -47.09 -9.25
N SER A 30 -16.83 -46.54 -9.05
CA SER A 30 -15.69 -46.77 -9.94
C SER A 30 -14.39 -46.36 -9.24
N ALA A 31 -13.44 -47.29 -9.15
CA ALA A 31 -12.03 -46.94 -9.08
C ALA A 31 -11.57 -46.63 -10.51
N ALA A 32 -11.30 -45.36 -10.80
CA ALA A 32 -10.37 -44.89 -11.84
C ALA A 32 -10.55 -43.37 -12.05
N ILE A 33 -9.44 -42.64 -11.86
CA ILE A 33 -9.14 -41.34 -12.48
C ILE A 33 -9.95 -40.15 -11.95
N ASP A 34 -9.35 -39.40 -11.01
CA ASP A 34 -9.05 -37.98 -11.24
C ASP A 34 -8.15 -37.46 -10.11
N MET A 35 -6.85 -37.39 -10.39
CA MET A 35 -5.98 -36.42 -9.74
C MET A 35 -6.48 -35.05 -10.19
N THR A 36 -7.08 -34.30 -9.28
CA THR A 36 -7.59 -32.96 -9.59
C THR A 36 -6.44 -32.04 -10.06
N PRO A 37 -6.59 -31.29 -11.18
CA PRO A 37 -5.52 -30.46 -11.73
C PRO A 37 -5.20 -29.19 -10.91
N SER A 38 -5.92 -28.94 -9.82
CA SER A 38 -5.87 -27.67 -9.09
C SER A 38 -4.58 -27.50 -8.27
N THR A 39 -4.06 -28.56 -7.65
CA THR A 39 -2.83 -28.48 -6.84
C THR A 39 -1.58 -28.46 -7.72
N ALA A 40 -1.62 -29.08 -8.90
CA ALA A 40 -0.51 -29.04 -9.86
C ALA A 40 -0.44 -27.69 -10.61
N ALA A 41 -1.59 -27.07 -10.90
CA ALA A 41 -1.65 -25.75 -11.53
C ALA A 41 -1.22 -24.61 -10.59
N ALA A 42 -1.65 -24.64 -9.33
CA ALA A 42 -1.24 -23.66 -8.31
C ALA A 42 0.26 -23.75 -7.97
N THR A 43 0.79 -24.98 -7.90
CA THR A 43 2.23 -25.20 -7.75
C THR A 43 3.01 -24.68 -8.97
N SER A 44 2.46 -24.82 -10.18
CA SER A 44 3.12 -24.40 -11.42
C SER A 44 3.14 -22.88 -11.62
N SER A 45 2.10 -22.14 -11.24
CA SER A 45 2.08 -20.68 -11.34
C SER A 45 3.01 -20.01 -10.31
N ALA A 46 3.04 -20.51 -9.08
CA ALA A 46 3.96 -20.03 -8.04
C ALA A 46 5.42 -20.36 -8.38
N LEU A 47 5.72 -21.57 -8.88
CA LEU A 47 7.07 -21.92 -9.34
C LEU A 47 7.46 -21.20 -10.64
N ALA A 48 6.53 -20.93 -11.55
CA ALA A 48 6.80 -20.12 -12.74
C ALA A 48 7.14 -18.68 -12.36
N ALA A 49 6.40 -18.07 -11.42
CA ALA A 49 6.73 -16.76 -10.88
C ALA A 49 8.13 -16.75 -10.24
N ILE A 50 8.50 -17.79 -9.48
CA ILE A 50 9.83 -17.92 -8.87
C ILE A 50 10.94 -18.15 -9.90
N HIS A 51 10.67 -18.94 -10.93
CA HIS A 51 11.60 -19.18 -12.04
C HIS A 51 11.77 -17.93 -12.92
N ASP A 52 10.72 -17.13 -13.09
CA ASP A 52 10.76 -15.84 -13.79
C ASP A 52 11.48 -14.77 -12.96
N LEU A 53 11.34 -14.80 -11.62
CA LEU A 53 12.16 -14.04 -10.66
C LEU A 53 13.65 -14.38 -10.75
N ALA A 54 14.00 -15.66 -10.89
CA ALA A 54 15.38 -16.11 -11.06
C ALA A 54 15.96 -15.81 -12.46
N SER A 55 15.09 -15.56 -13.45
CA SER A 55 15.49 -15.30 -14.85
C SER A 55 15.28 -13.86 -15.32
N GLY A 56 14.84 -12.96 -14.43
CA GLY A 56 14.79 -11.52 -14.66
C GLY A 56 13.76 -11.04 -15.70
N LYS A 57 12.74 -11.85 -16.02
CA LYS A 57 11.67 -11.44 -16.94
C LYS A 57 10.58 -10.64 -16.22
N PRO A 58 10.11 -9.52 -16.79
CA PRO A 58 9.00 -8.75 -16.20
C PRO A 58 7.71 -9.56 -16.26
N SER A 59 7.07 -9.75 -15.10
CA SER A 59 5.75 -10.37 -15.00
C SER A 59 4.68 -9.34 -15.38
N PRO A 60 3.67 -9.69 -16.19
CA PRO A 60 2.55 -8.79 -16.45
C PRO A 60 1.79 -8.56 -15.14
N SER A 61 1.65 -7.30 -14.75
CA SER A 61 0.73 -6.88 -13.70
C SER A 61 -0.69 -7.34 -14.05
N GLY A 62 -1.41 -8.01 -13.14
CA GLY A 62 -2.88 -8.03 -13.24
C GLY A 62 -3.66 -9.31 -12.97
N ALA A 63 -3.15 -10.28 -12.20
CA ALA A 63 -4.04 -11.26 -11.57
C ALA A 63 -3.88 -11.14 -10.05
N ALA A 64 -4.96 -10.72 -9.37
CA ALA A 64 -5.02 -10.73 -7.92
C ALA A 64 -4.85 -12.18 -7.45
N MET A 65 -3.80 -12.42 -6.67
CA MET A 65 -3.50 -13.74 -6.14
C MET A 65 -4.59 -14.13 -5.13
N SER A 66 -5.02 -15.41 -5.13
CA SER A 66 -5.95 -15.89 -4.12
C SER A 66 -5.27 -15.94 -2.75
N SER A 67 -6.02 -15.92 -1.65
CA SER A 67 -5.44 -16.00 -0.30
C SER A 67 -4.61 -17.28 -0.08
N ALA A 68 -5.00 -18.39 -0.70
CA ALA A 68 -4.25 -19.64 -0.63
C ALA A 68 -2.92 -19.56 -1.41
N ASP A 69 -2.97 -19.02 -2.63
CA ASP A 69 -1.77 -18.82 -3.46
C ASP A 69 -0.80 -17.82 -2.78
N ALA A 70 -1.33 -16.82 -2.09
CA ALA A 70 -0.55 -15.83 -1.33
C ALA A 70 0.20 -16.48 -0.16
N VAL A 71 -0.46 -17.36 0.59
CA VAL A 71 0.20 -18.13 1.66
C VAL A 71 1.31 -18.99 1.08
N ASP A 72 1.05 -19.68 -0.03
CA ASP A 72 2.05 -20.55 -0.67
C ASP A 72 3.22 -19.77 -1.27
N ALA A 73 2.96 -18.60 -1.86
CA ALA A 73 3.99 -17.71 -2.37
C ALA A 73 4.90 -17.20 -1.25
N VAL A 74 4.32 -16.73 -0.13
CA VAL A 74 5.09 -16.25 1.03
C VAL A 74 5.94 -17.36 1.64
N LYS A 75 5.40 -18.57 1.78
CA LYS A 75 6.15 -19.76 2.25
C LYS A 75 7.32 -20.11 1.32
N GLN A 76 7.19 -19.86 0.03
CA GLN A 76 8.26 -20.08 -0.94
C GLN A 76 9.29 -18.95 -0.89
N TRP A 77 8.86 -17.69 -0.74
CA TRP A 77 9.73 -16.54 -0.54
C TRP A 77 10.58 -16.67 0.73
N ALA A 78 10.03 -17.22 1.81
CA ALA A 78 10.76 -17.49 3.05
C ALA A 78 11.95 -18.46 2.87
N LYS A 79 11.94 -19.27 1.80
CA LYS A 79 13.04 -20.17 1.44
C LYS A 79 14.10 -19.51 0.55
N SER A 80 13.82 -18.33 0.03
CA SER A 80 14.72 -17.58 -0.85
C SER A 80 15.61 -16.62 -0.05
N GLY A 81 16.89 -16.54 -0.42
CA GLY A 81 17.82 -15.58 0.16
C GLY A 81 17.43 -14.11 -0.07
N LEU A 82 16.62 -13.83 -1.11
CA LEU A 82 16.12 -12.48 -1.41
C LEU A 82 15.34 -11.86 -0.25
N PHE A 83 14.61 -12.68 0.51
CA PHE A 83 13.69 -12.19 1.56
C PHE A 83 14.29 -12.29 2.96
N HIS A 84 15.60 -12.49 3.09
CA HIS A 84 16.24 -12.67 4.39
C HIS A 84 16.05 -11.45 5.31
N ALA A 85 16.20 -10.23 4.79
CA ALA A 85 15.94 -9.01 5.55
C ALA A 85 14.44 -8.85 5.87
N ALA A 86 13.57 -9.17 4.90
CA ALA A 86 12.12 -9.08 5.06
C ALA A 86 11.60 -10.05 6.12
N ALA A 87 12.19 -11.23 6.25
CA ALA A 87 11.92 -12.19 7.32
C ALA A 87 12.26 -11.65 8.73
N GLN A 88 13.10 -10.61 8.81
CA GLN A 88 13.44 -9.89 10.03
C GLN A 88 12.63 -8.59 10.19
N GLY A 89 11.66 -8.33 9.29
CA GLY A 89 10.80 -7.15 9.32
C GLY A 89 11.39 -5.92 8.64
N ASN A 90 12.42 -6.06 7.80
CA ASN A 90 13.09 -4.94 7.14
C ASN A 90 13.06 -5.08 5.61
N ALA A 91 12.86 -3.96 4.90
CA ALA A 91 13.03 -3.91 3.45
C ALA A 91 14.48 -3.54 3.07
N ASP A 92 15.15 -4.39 2.29
CA ASP A 92 16.43 -4.06 1.65
C ASP A 92 16.24 -3.61 0.17
N ASP A 93 17.33 -3.18 -0.47
CA ASP A 93 17.29 -2.68 -1.86
C ASP A 93 16.81 -3.73 -2.85
N ALA A 94 17.10 -5.01 -2.60
CA ALA A 94 16.75 -6.09 -3.50
C ALA A 94 15.24 -6.38 -3.47
N VAL A 95 14.64 -6.45 -2.27
CA VAL A 95 13.18 -6.60 -2.11
C VAL A 95 12.46 -5.36 -2.64
N ARG A 96 12.95 -4.15 -2.34
CA ARG A 96 12.40 -2.89 -2.91
C ARG A 96 12.36 -2.93 -4.43
N ALA A 97 13.49 -3.25 -5.07
CA ALA A 97 13.57 -3.34 -6.53
C ALA A 97 12.63 -4.43 -7.09
N ALA A 98 12.53 -5.59 -6.44
CA ALA A 98 11.65 -6.66 -6.88
C ALA A 98 10.16 -6.25 -6.84
N VAL A 99 9.74 -5.53 -5.81
CA VAL A 99 8.37 -4.99 -5.72
C VAL A 99 8.15 -3.89 -6.77
N LYS A 100 9.03 -2.89 -6.82
CA LYS A 100 8.94 -1.75 -7.74
C LYS A 100 8.85 -2.19 -9.21
N ASP A 101 9.66 -3.17 -9.60
CA ASP A 101 9.72 -3.69 -10.97
C ASP A 101 8.57 -4.67 -11.30
N GLY A 102 7.63 -4.90 -10.38
CA GLY A 102 6.52 -5.83 -10.58
C GLY A 102 6.95 -7.30 -10.70
N LYS A 103 8.13 -7.66 -10.15
CA LYS A 103 8.64 -9.04 -10.17
C LYS A 103 7.94 -9.92 -9.13
N LEU A 104 7.23 -9.33 -8.17
CA LEU A 104 6.42 -10.04 -7.19
C LEU A 104 4.92 -9.90 -7.53
N PRO A 105 4.14 -10.98 -7.47
CA PRO A 105 2.68 -10.91 -7.57
C PRO A 105 2.08 -10.05 -6.47
N THR A 106 1.00 -9.33 -6.77
CA THR A 106 0.27 -8.51 -5.80
C THR A 106 -0.37 -9.39 -4.73
N LEU A 107 -0.08 -9.09 -3.46
CA LEU A 107 -0.65 -9.79 -2.33
C LEU A 107 -2.09 -9.33 -2.05
N PRO A 108 -3.05 -10.25 -1.84
CA PRO A 108 -4.37 -9.91 -1.33
C PRO A 108 -4.29 -9.63 0.18
N THR A 109 -5.29 -8.94 0.72
CA THR A 109 -5.53 -8.91 2.16
C THR A 109 -5.90 -10.32 2.65
N LEU A 110 -5.18 -10.84 3.63
CA LEU A 110 -5.50 -12.11 4.28
C LEU A 110 -6.44 -11.88 5.46
N ASP A 111 -7.39 -12.81 5.66
CA ASP A 111 -8.16 -12.85 6.90
C ASP A 111 -7.33 -13.44 8.06
N ASP A 112 -7.80 -13.26 9.29
CA ASP A 112 -7.08 -13.70 10.50
C ASP A 112 -6.76 -15.19 10.50
N ALA A 113 -7.68 -16.02 9.97
CA ALA A 113 -7.52 -17.46 9.94
C ALA A 113 -6.39 -17.87 8.98
N THR A 114 -6.35 -17.27 7.79
CA THR A 114 -5.34 -17.54 6.77
C THR A 114 -3.99 -16.94 7.16
N TYR A 115 -3.99 -15.74 7.74
CA TYR A 115 -2.78 -15.09 8.25
C TYR A 115 -2.13 -15.89 9.39
N ALA A 116 -2.94 -16.52 10.26
CA ALA A 116 -2.45 -17.34 11.36
C ALA A 116 -1.67 -18.59 10.93
N VAL A 117 -1.87 -19.07 9.69
CA VAL A 117 -1.17 -20.25 9.13
C VAL A 117 0.30 -19.94 8.78
N LEU A 118 0.65 -18.65 8.62
CA LEU A 118 2.03 -18.22 8.39
C LEU A 118 2.81 -18.24 9.71
N SER A 119 4.06 -18.71 9.65
CA SER A 119 5.05 -18.54 10.72
C SER A 119 5.42 -17.06 10.89
N GLU A 120 6.05 -16.69 12.01
CA GLU A 120 6.45 -15.30 12.25
C GLU A 120 7.35 -14.71 11.14
N PRO A 121 8.41 -15.40 10.65
CA PRO A 121 9.21 -14.89 9.53
C PRO A 121 8.39 -14.71 8.24
N GLU A 122 7.44 -15.60 7.98
CA GLU A 122 6.55 -15.53 6.80
C GLU A 122 5.57 -14.36 6.91
N ARG A 123 5.00 -14.12 8.09
CA ARG A 123 4.16 -12.93 8.35
C ARG A 123 4.94 -11.65 8.14
N LYS A 124 6.22 -11.63 8.57
CA LYS A 124 7.10 -10.49 8.35
C LYS A 124 7.36 -10.23 6.87
N ILE A 125 7.62 -11.29 6.08
CA ILE A 125 7.74 -11.18 4.63
C ILE A 125 6.45 -10.65 3.99
N TYR A 126 5.29 -11.23 4.34
CA TYR A 126 4.00 -10.80 3.82
C TYR A 126 3.75 -9.32 4.11
N GLY A 127 4.01 -8.87 5.33
CA GLY A 127 3.83 -7.48 5.72
C GLY A 127 4.79 -6.52 5.02
N VAL A 128 6.09 -6.83 4.97
CA VAL A 128 7.08 -6.01 4.25
C VAL A 128 6.70 -5.86 2.78
N VAL A 129 6.42 -6.97 2.09
CA VAL A 129 6.08 -6.95 0.66
C VAL A 129 4.75 -6.23 0.41
N GLY A 130 3.72 -6.51 1.21
CA GLY A 130 2.41 -5.90 1.06
C GLY A 130 2.43 -4.38 1.28
N VAL A 131 3.18 -3.91 2.28
CA VAL A 131 3.35 -2.48 2.55
C VAL A 131 4.11 -1.81 1.42
N LEU A 132 5.22 -2.39 0.95
CA LEU A 132 5.95 -1.88 -0.21
C LEU A 132 5.06 -1.80 -1.46
N GLN A 133 4.27 -2.84 -1.73
CA GLN A 133 3.33 -2.87 -2.86
C GLN A 133 2.33 -1.72 -2.76
N GLY A 134 1.70 -1.53 -1.61
CA GLY A 134 0.77 -0.42 -1.39
C GLY A 134 1.44 0.95 -1.55
N MET A 135 2.66 1.13 -1.03
CA MET A 135 3.39 2.38 -1.18
C MET A 135 3.76 2.68 -2.64
N TYR A 136 4.24 1.68 -3.38
CA TYR A 136 4.61 1.82 -4.80
C TYR A 136 3.40 1.98 -5.72
N ASP A 137 2.25 1.36 -5.42
CA ASP A 137 1.02 1.57 -6.18
C ASP A 137 0.39 2.95 -5.93
N ALA A 138 0.59 3.52 -4.75
CA ALA A 138 0.15 4.88 -4.44
C ALA A 138 1.02 5.97 -5.10
N GLN A 139 2.19 5.63 -5.65
CA GLN A 139 3.04 6.61 -6.35
C GLN A 139 2.52 6.85 -7.78
N PRO A 140 2.51 8.11 -8.25
CA PRO A 140 2.12 8.40 -9.62
C PRO A 140 3.12 7.78 -10.60
N LYS A 141 2.63 7.10 -11.63
CA LYS A 141 3.43 6.42 -12.66
C LYS A 141 3.69 7.35 -13.85
N THR A 142 2.94 8.45 -13.97
CA THR A 142 3.13 9.50 -14.98
C THR A 142 3.02 10.91 -14.37
N LEU A 143 3.59 11.91 -15.05
CA LEU A 143 3.41 13.32 -14.66
C LEU A 143 1.93 13.73 -14.72
N ALA A 144 1.17 13.21 -15.68
CA ALA A 144 -0.26 13.49 -15.80
C ALA A 144 -1.05 12.93 -14.60
N GLU A 145 -0.72 11.71 -14.14
CA GLU A 145 -1.29 11.13 -12.92
C GLU A 145 -0.92 11.96 -11.69
N ALA A 146 0.36 12.36 -11.55
CA ALA A 146 0.81 13.20 -10.44
C ALA A 146 0.02 14.52 -10.36
N LEU A 147 -0.14 15.20 -11.50
CA LEU A 147 -0.91 16.45 -11.59
C LEU A 147 -2.40 16.20 -11.29
N SER A 148 -3.00 15.17 -11.88
CA SER A 148 -4.41 14.84 -11.68
C SER A 148 -4.71 14.51 -10.21
N SER A 149 -3.91 13.65 -9.58
CA SER A 149 -4.10 13.29 -8.18
C SER A 149 -3.95 14.49 -7.24
N HIS A 150 -3.03 15.41 -7.55
CA HIS A 150 -2.88 16.65 -6.78
C HIS A 150 -4.09 17.57 -6.94
N VAL A 151 -4.55 17.79 -8.18
CA VAL A 151 -5.76 18.57 -8.48
C VAL A 151 -6.96 17.99 -7.74
N ASP A 152 -7.16 16.67 -7.79
CA ASP A 152 -8.26 15.99 -7.10
C ASP A 152 -8.18 16.20 -5.58
N ALA A 153 -6.99 16.05 -4.99
CA ALA A 153 -6.78 16.28 -3.56
C ALA A 153 -7.12 17.71 -3.15
N VAL A 154 -6.70 18.71 -3.92
CA VAL A 154 -7.02 20.14 -3.69
C VAL A 154 -8.52 20.36 -3.78
N LEU A 155 -9.17 19.90 -4.86
CA LEU A 155 -10.60 20.09 -5.08
C LEU A 155 -11.46 19.45 -3.97
N GLN A 156 -11.04 18.29 -3.46
CA GLN A 156 -11.77 17.56 -2.41
C GLN A 156 -11.54 18.13 -1.01
N SER A 157 -10.31 18.47 -0.65
CA SER A 157 -9.95 18.79 0.75
C SER A 157 -9.90 20.27 1.08
N TYR A 158 -9.57 21.14 0.12
CA TYR A 158 -9.33 22.56 0.41
C TYR A 158 -10.60 23.34 0.77
N PRO A 159 -11.79 23.09 0.17
CA PRO A 159 -13.00 23.83 0.53
C PRO A 159 -13.33 23.75 2.03
N GLU A 160 -13.26 22.55 2.61
CA GLU A 160 -13.53 22.34 4.04
C GLU A 160 -12.41 22.91 4.92
N ALA A 161 -11.14 22.73 4.54
CA ALA A 161 -10.00 23.28 5.27
C ALA A 161 -10.05 24.81 5.32
N ILE A 162 -10.33 25.47 4.19
CA ILE A 162 -10.49 26.93 4.09
C ILE A 162 -11.63 27.40 4.99
N ALA A 163 -12.79 26.75 4.94
CA ALA A 163 -13.93 27.11 5.77
C ALA A 163 -13.62 26.99 7.27
N ARG A 164 -12.92 25.93 7.69
CA ARG A 164 -12.47 25.75 9.08
C ARG A 164 -11.48 26.83 9.51
N MET A 165 -10.49 27.16 8.68
CA MET A 165 -9.53 28.22 8.98
C MET A 165 -10.20 29.60 9.08
N GLN A 166 -11.14 29.90 8.17
CA GLN A 166 -11.91 31.14 8.22
C GLN A 166 -12.77 31.24 9.49
N ALA A 167 -13.43 30.15 9.89
CA ALA A 167 -14.19 30.08 11.14
C ALA A 167 -13.28 30.29 12.36
N GLY A 168 -12.11 29.65 12.38
CA GLY A 168 -11.14 29.79 13.48
C GLY A 168 -10.56 31.21 13.60
N VAL A 169 -10.38 31.92 12.48
CA VAL A 169 -10.01 33.34 12.51
C VAL A 169 -11.15 34.19 13.05
N ALA A 170 -12.39 33.89 12.67
CA ALA A 170 -13.57 34.65 13.10
C ALA A 170 -13.90 34.46 14.58
N ASP A 171 -13.72 33.27 15.13
CA ASP A 171 -13.97 32.96 16.55
C ASP A 171 -12.76 33.24 17.48
N GLY A 172 -11.61 33.61 16.88
CA GLY A 172 -10.40 33.99 17.59
C GLY A 172 -9.56 32.80 18.09
N THR A 173 -9.91 31.56 17.73
CA THR A 173 -9.07 30.38 18.01
C THR A 173 -7.79 30.38 17.18
N LEU A 174 -7.81 31.01 16.00
CA LEU A 174 -6.64 31.28 15.15
C LEU A 174 -6.33 32.78 15.18
N LYS A 175 -5.17 33.15 15.72
CA LYS A 175 -4.82 34.56 15.93
C LYS A 175 -4.31 35.19 14.64
N GLU A 176 -4.90 36.31 14.22
CA GLU A 176 -4.49 36.98 12.97
C GLU A 176 -2.99 37.30 12.87
N ALA A 177 -2.34 37.60 14.00
CA ALA A 177 -0.89 37.88 14.07
C ALA A 177 0.00 36.69 13.65
N GLU A 178 -0.54 35.48 13.56
CA GLU A 178 0.17 34.26 13.14
C GLU A 178 0.15 34.05 11.62
N GLY A 179 -0.35 35.01 10.85
CA GLY A 179 -0.29 34.97 9.39
C GLY A 179 -1.37 34.12 8.71
N TRP A 180 -2.38 33.65 9.45
CA TRP A 180 -3.48 32.80 8.93
C TRP A 180 -4.20 33.40 7.72
N LYS A 181 -4.32 34.72 7.62
CA LYS A 181 -4.90 35.39 6.44
C LYS A 181 -4.12 35.09 5.16
N GLY A 182 -2.78 35.05 5.24
CA GLY A 182 -1.92 34.69 4.11
C GLY A 182 -2.08 33.21 3.75
N ILE A 183 -2.07 32.33 4.75
CA ILE A 183 -2.24 30.88 4.56
C ILE A 183 -3.58 30.57 3.88
N ILE A 184 -4.68 31.18 4.34
CA ILE A 184 -6.00 31.02 3.73
C ILE A 184 -6.00 31.50 2.27
N ALA A 185 -5.35 32.64 2.00
CA ALA A 185 -5.26 33.18 0.64
C ALA A 185 -4.48 32.24 -0.30
N ASP A 186 -3.37 31.66 0.16
CA ASP A 186 -2.58 30.71 -0.63
C ASP A 186 -3.39 29.44 -0.95
N TYR A 187 -4.13 28.90 0.03
CA TYR A 187 -5.05 27.78 -0.19
C TYR A 187 -6.15 28.12 -1.21
N GLN A 188 -6.72 29.33 -1.12
CA GLN A 188 -7.74 29.77 -2.06
C GLN A 188 -7.18 29.90 -3.49
N GLN A 189 -5.98 30.46 -3.65
CA GLN A 189 -5.32 30.57 -4.96
C GLN A 189 -5.06 29.21 -5.57
N GLN A 190 -4.59 28.25 -4.78
CA GLN A 190 -4.37 26.89 -5.25
C GLN A 190 -5.70 26.20 -5.65
N LEU A 191 -6.76 26.39 -4.86
CA LEU A 191 -8.08 25.87 -5.18
C LEU A 191 -8.64 26.48 -6.49
N ASP A 192 -8.45 27.78 -6.70
CA ASP A 192 -8.91 28.46 -7.90
C ASP A 192 -8.10 28.03 -9.15
N ALA A 193 -6.79 27.81 -8.99
CA ALA A 193 -5.96 27.25 -10.06
C ALA A 193 -6.36 25.82 -10.45
N ALA A 194 -6.67 24.97 -9.46
CA ALA A 194 -7.19 23.62 -9.69
C ALA A 194 -8.53 23.66 -10.45
N ARG A 195 -9.46 24.51 -10.03
CA ARG A 195 -10.79 24.67 -10.67
C ARG A 195 -10.71 25.21 -12.09
N SER A 196 -9.75 26.10 -12.36
CA SER A 196 -9.59 26.75 -13.67
C SER A 196 -8.64 26.02 -14.61
N GLY A 197 -8.03 24.91 -14.18
CA GLY A 197 -7.09 24.13 -14.98
C GLY A 197 -5.76 24.85 -15.26
N LYS A 198 -5.35 25.77 -14.38
CA LYS A 198 -4.11 26.55 -14.52
C LYS A 198 -2.89 25.89 -13.88
N MET A 199 -3.08 24.76 -13.19
CA MET A 199 -1.97 24.03 -12.63
C MET A 199 -1.15 23.36 -13.74
N GLU A 200 0.17 23.50 -13.65
CA GLU A 200 1.11 22.85 -14.57
C GLU A 200 2.04 21.93 -13.78
N ILE A 201 2.61 20.94 -14.47
CA ILE A 201 3.62 20.04 -13.91
C ILE A 201 4.82 19.96 -14.84
N HIS A 202 6.01 20.00 -14.26
CA HIS A 202 7.27 19.98 -14.99
C HIS A 202 8.21 18.93 -14.41
N SER A 203 8.84 18.13 -15.26
CA SER A 203 9.97 17.29 -14.83
C SER A 203 11.17 18.17 -14.46
N VAL A 204 11.94 17.73 -13.46
CA VAL A 204 13.16 18.41 -13.01
C VAL A 204 14.30 17.39 -12.92
N ASP A 205 15.22 17.47 -13.87
CA ASP A 205 16.39 16.57 -13.89
C ASP A 205 17.56 17.08 -13.04
N ASP A 206 17.57 18.39 -12.73
CA ASP A 206 18.63 19.01 -11.95
C ASP A 206 18.48 18.69 -10.46
N LYS A 207 19.33 17.76 -9.99
CA LYS A 207 19.39 17.34 -8.58
C LYS A 207 19.80 18.45 -7.61
N ALA A 208 20.35 19.56 -8.09
CA ALA A 208 20.58 20.74 -7.26
C ALA A 208 19.27 21.51 -6.98
N GLN A 209 18.27 21.39 -7.85
CA GLN A 209 16.98 22.07 -7.73
C GLN A 209 15.95 21.21 -7.01
N VAL A 210 15.85 19.93 -7.37
CA VAL A 210 14.98 18.96 -6.68
C VAL A 210 15.69 17.62 -6.59
N ARG A 211 15.76 17.08 -5.37
CA ARG A 211 16.37 15.79 -5.09
C ARG A 211 15.41 14.90 -4.33
N GLU A 212 15.21 13.71 -4.86
CA GLU A 212 14.60 12.60 -4.15
C GLU A 212 15.62 11.97 -3.19
N ILE A 213 15.21 11.80 -1.94
CA ILE A 213 15.86 10.94 -0.97
C ILE A 213 14.96 9.71 -0.85
N ASP A 214 15.43 8.60 -1.42
CA ASP A 214 14.74 7.32 -1.32
C ASP A 214 14.84 6.82 0.13
N GLU A 215 13.72 6.91 0.83
CA GLU A 215 13.57 6.44 2.20
C GLU A 215 12.48 5.36 2.28
N PHE A 216 12.27 4.53 1.24
CA PHE A 216 11.33 3.39 1.27
C PHE A 216 11.74 2.35 2.34
N THR A 217 11.46 2.68 3.59
CA THR A 217 11.73 1.84 4.75
C THR A 217 10.41 1.29 5.25
N VAL A 218 10.35 -0.02 5.43
CA VAL A 218 9.25 -0.69 6.13
C VAL A 218 9.83 -1.28 7.40
N HIS A 219 9.15 -1.02 8.52
CA HIS A 219 9.51 -1.55 9.82
C HIS A 219 8.28 -2.06 10.56
N ASP A 220 8.43 -3.20 11.22
CA ASP A 220 7.48 -3.76 12.19
C ASP A 220 7.86 -3.29 13.59
N ASP A 221 7.02 -2.44 14.20
CA ASP A 221 7.23 -1.91 15.56
C ASP A 221 6.62 -2.78 16.66
N GLY A 222 6.07 -3.95 16.30
CA GLY A 222 5.40 -4.88 17.20
C GLY A 222 3.93 -4.55 17.47
N VAL A 223 3.41 -3.41 16.97
CA VAL A 223 1.98 -3.06 16.97
C VAL A 223 1.42 -3.09 15.54
N GLY A 224 2.25 -2.77 14.55
CA GLY A 224 1.90 -2.89 13.16
C GLY A 224 3.06 -2.53 12.24
N TRP A 225 2.72 -2.30 10.97
CA TRP A 225 3.69 -1.93 9.95
C TRP A 225 3.71 -0.43 9.74
N SER A 226 4.90 0.15 9.77
CA SER A 226 5.12 1.54 9.37
C SER A 226 5.97 1.59 8.10
N GLY A 227 5.57 2.45 7.18
CA GLY A 227 6.29 2.71 5.93
C GLY A 227 6.65 4.19 5.83
N ARG A 228 7.88 4.50 5.43
CA ARG A 228 8.28 5.86 5.05
C ARG A 228 8.48 5.90 3.55
N GLY A 229 7.80 6.81 2.87
CA GLY A 229 7.90 6.95 1.42
C GLY A 229 9.10 7.79 0.99
N LEU A 230 8.99 8.40 -0.19
CA LEU A 230 9.98 9.34 -0.68
C LEU A 230 9.99 10.63 0.13
N ARG A 231 11.19 11.14 0.38
CA ARG A 231 11.39 12.50 0.83
C ARG A 231 11.92 13.33 -0.34
N VAL A 232 11.39 14.55 -0.47
CA VAL A 232 11.81 15.50 -1.50
C VAL A 232 12.50 16.69 -0.84
N GLU A 233 13.69 17.01 -1.31
CA GLU A 233 14.39 18.25 -0.99
C GLU A 233 14.41 19.13 -2.23
N ALA A 234 14.19 20.44 -2.05
CA ALA A 234 14.12 21.37 -3.16
C ALA A 234 14.63 22.76 -2.79
N ASP A 235 15.25 23.43 -3.77
CA ASP A 235 15.58 24.85 -3.71
C ASP A 235 14.38 25.67 -4.20
N ILE A 236 13.46 25.96 -3.27
CA ILE A 236 12.22 26.71 -3.57
C ILE A 236 12.51 28.06 -4.24
N PRO A 237 13.44 28.91 -3.75
CA PRO A 237 13.80 30.15 -4.44
C PRO A 237 14.26 29.95 -5.89
N ALA A 238 15.12 28.96 -6.16
CA ALA A 238 15.58 28.68 -7.51
C ALA A 238 14.44 28.20 -8.43
N LEU A 239 13.52 27.38 -7.90
CA LEU A 239 12.34 26.92 -8.64
C LEU A 239 11.38 28.06 -8.96
N GLN A 240 11.10 28.94 -8.00
CA GLN A 240 10.26 30.12 -8.21
C GLN A 240 10.87 31.05 -9.27
N ALA A 241 12.18 31.27 -9.23
CA ALA A 241 12.89 32.06 -10.23
C ALA A 241 12.84 31.41 -11.63
N LYS A 242 12.96 30.08 -11.70
CA LYS A 242 12.93 29.32 -12.96
C LYS A 242 11.56 29.31 -13.62
N TYR A 243 10.49 29.10 -12.85
CA TYR A 243 9.12 28.99 -13.37
C TYR A 243 8.37 30.32 -13.38
N GLY A 244 8.94 31.39 -12.80
CA GLY A 244 8.36 32.72 -12.83
C GLY A 244 7.09 32.87 -11.99
N THR A 245 6.90 32.01 -10.99
CA THR A 245 5.77 32.05 -10.04
C THR A 245 6.27 31.91 -8.61
N SER A 246 5.55 32.49 -7.66
CA SER A 246 5.75 32.24 -6.22
C SER A 246 5.22 30.88 -5.78
N HIS A 247 4.39 30.21 -6.58
CA HIS A 247 3.73 28.98 -6.18
C HIS A 247 4.35 27.78 -6.86
N VAL A 248 5.17 27.07 -6.10
CA VAL A 248 5.83 25.84 -6.55
C VAL A 248 5.65 24.77 -5.49
N LEU A 249 5.34 23.57 -5.93
CA LEU A 249 5.24 22.38 -5.08
C LEU A 249 6.14 21.28 -5.68
N PRO A 250 7.31 21.02 -5.07
CA PRO A 250 8.17 19.94 -5.51
C PRO A 250 7.59 18.58 -5.14
N GLY A 251 7.82 17.60 -5.99
CA GLY A 251 7.46 16.20 -5.77
C GLY A 251 8.48 15.26 -6.42
N ALA A 252 8.36 13.97 -6.12
CA ALA A 252 9.14 12.94 -6.76
C ALA A 252 8.35 11.63 -6.78
N SER A 253 8.66 10.76 -7.74
CA SER A 253 8.16 9.40 -7.78
C SER A 253 9.23 8.45 -8.33
N PRO A 254 9.26 7.18 -7.87
CA PRO A 254 10.24 6.20 -8.33
C PRO A 254 10.14 5.90 -9.84
N TYR A 255 9.03 6.26 -10.48
CA TYR A 255 8.75 5.97 -11.89
C TYR A 255 9.06 7.13 -12.84
N ILE A 256 8.93 8.37 -12.36
CA ILE A 256 9.04 9.58 -13.18
C ILE A 256 10.16 10.54 -12.72
N GLY A 257 10.81 10.25 -11.58
CA GLY A 257 11.82 11.12 -10.99
C GLY A 257 11.22 12.35 -10.31
N ALA A 258 12.05 13.38 -10.16
CA ALA A 258 11.67 14.64 -9.54
C ALA A 258 10.84 15.53 -10.48
N TYR A 259 9.87 16.22 -9.91
CA TYR A 259 8.98 17.13 -10.63
C TYR A 259 8.57 18.32 -9.76
N VAL A 260 7.96 19.32 -10.38
CA VAL A 260 7.38 20.50 -9.72
C VAL A 260 6.00 20.78 -10.30
N ILE A 261 5.04 21.04 -9.42
CA ILE A 261 3.71 21.56 -9.77
C ILE A 261 3.69 23.07 -9.51
N THR A 262 3.14 23.85 -10.45
CA THR A 262 3.05 25.32 -10.36
C THR A 262 1.63 25.81 -10.56
N TRP A 263 1.32 27.00 -10.03
CA TRP A 263 0.05 27.69 -10.24
C TRP A 263 0.15 29.22 -10.07
#